data_AF-A0A3A3ACW6-F1
#
_entry.id   AF-A0A3A3ACW6-F1
#
_cell.length_a   1.000
_cell.length_b   1.000
_cell.length_c   1.000
_cell.angle_alpha   90.00
_cell.angle_beta   90.00
_cell.angle_gamma   90.00
#
_symmetry.space_group_name_H-M   'P 1'
#
loop_
_entity.id
_entity.type
_entity.pdbx_description
1 polymer ?
#
loop_
_entity_poly.entity_id
_entity_poly.type
_entity_poly.pdbx_seq_one_letter_code
_entity_poly.pdbx_strand_id
1 'polypeptide(L)'
;MSMIDFSFHAAPSIFLLIDLFLLSPPWTITIVPALGLSSTIAFGYWFWVEKCFEHNGWYPYPIFEQVPFEGRVGLFVLSAVVMAFSTATLKWLYGRVNGYGTKTAAQSRPGAVQQNGGL
;
A
#
# COMPACT_ATOMS: atom_id res chain seq x y z
N MET A 1 3.99 25.81 -4.94
CA MET A 1 4.49 24.46 -5.30
C MET A 1 5.32 24.61 -6.57
N SER A 2 6.63 24.36 -6.52
CA SER A 2 7.48 24.45 -7.72
C SER A 2 7.25 23.22 -8.62
N MET A 3 7.60 23.30 -9.91
CA MET A 3 7.54 22.13 -10.81
C MET A 3 8.40 20.95 -10.30
N ILE A 4 9.48 21.27 -9.59
CA ILE A 4 10.39 20.30 -8.97
C ILE A 4 9.66 19.56 -7.83
N ASP A 5 8.98 20.31 -6.97
CA ASP A 5 8.18 19.75 -5.88
C ASP A 5 7.11 18.79 -6.41
N PHE A 6 6.37 19.20 -7.45
CA PHE A 6 5.37 18.32 -8.07
C PHE A 6 6.00 17.04 -8.64
N SER A 7 7.13 17.16 -9.32
CA SER A 7 7.79 16.02 -9.96
C SER A 7 8.27 14.99 -8.94
N PHE A 8 8.84 15.43 -7.81
CA PHE A 8 9.31 14.52 -6.76
C PHE A 8 8.19 13.73 -6.07
N HIS A 9 6.97 14.29 -6.01
CA HIS A 9 5.82 13.60 -5.39
C HIS A 9 4.99 12.79 -6.40
N ALA A 10 4.78 13.35 -7.60
CA ALA A 10 3.90 12.75 -8.61
C ALA A 10 4.61 11.68 -9.45
N ALA A 11 5.88 11.89 -9.82
CA ALA A 11 6.57 10.96 -10.72
C ALA A 11 6.65 9.53 -10.15
N PRO A 12 7.03 9.30 -8.86
CA PRO A 12 7.05 7.95 -8.30
C PRO A 12 5.67 7.29 -8.35
N SER A 13 4.62 8.04 -8.02
CA SER A 13 3.25 7.56 -8.02
C SER A 13 2.78 7.15 -9.42
N ILE A 14 3.06 7.97 -10.44
CA ILE A 14 2.67 7.67 -11.83
C ILE A 14 3.39 6.41 -12.34
N PHE A 15 4.69 6.29 -12.10
CA PHE A 15 5.45 5.11 -12.53
C PHE A 15 4.95 3.83 -11.84
N LEU A 16 4.62 3.91 -10.55
CA LEU A 16 4.01 2.78 -9.84
C LEU A 16 2.63 2.40 -10.37
N LEU A 17 1.82 3.37 -10.82
CA LEU A 17 0.53 3.09 -11.45
C LEU A 17 0.70 2.43 -12.82
N ILE A 18 1.67 2.89 -13.62
CA ILE A 18 1.97 2.28 -14.93
C ILE A 18 2.43 0.84 -14.74
N ASP A 19 3.36 0.61 -13.82
CA ASP A 19 3.82 -0.74 -13.48
C ASP A 19 2.65 -1.60 -13.00
N LEU A 20 1.86 -1.09 -12.04
CA LEU A 20 0.73 -1.80 -11.49
C LEU A 20 -0.27 -2.20 -12.57
N PHE A 21 -0.63 -1.31 -13.50
CA PHE A 21 -1.67 -1.60 -14.48
C PHE A 21 -1.20 -2.41 -15.68
N LEU A 22 0.05 -2.21 -16.14
CA LEU A 22 0.51 -2.77 -17.42
C LEU A 22 1.53 -3.89 -17.27
N LEU A 23 2.33 -3.90 -16.19
CA LEU A 23 3.49 -4.78 -16.05
C LEU A 23 3.32 -5.83 -14.95
N SER A 24 2.63 -5.46 -13.87
CA SER A 24 2.46 -6.31 -12.69
C SER A 24 1.44 -7.44 -12.92
N PRO A 25 1.73 -8.67 -12.41
CA PRO A 25 0.80 -9.79 -12.47
C PRO A 25 -0.47 -9.51 -11.65
N PRO A 26 -1.56 -10.25 -11.90
CA PRO A 26 -2.81 -10.06 -11.18
C PRO A 26 -2.60 -10.19 -9.67
N TRP A 27 -3.29 -9.32 -8.94
CA TRP A 27 -3.24 -9.18 -7.48
C TRP A 27 -3.28 -10.54 -6.75
N THR A 28 -2.12 -10.99 -6.25
CA THR A 28 -1.92 -12.31 -5.63
C THR A 28 -2.39 -12.36 -4.17
N ILE A 29 -2.41 -11.21 -3.49
CA ILE A 29 -2.78 -11.11 -2.08
C ILE A 29 -4.28 -10.78 -1.98
N THR A 30 -5.01 -11.62 -1.25
CA THR A 30 -6.44 -11.37 -0.97
C THR A 30 -6.59 -10.20 0.01
N ILE A 31 -7.77 -9.60 0.09
CA ILE A 31 -7.98 -8.36 0.87
C ILE A 31 -7.62 -8.55 2.36
N VAL A 32 -7.90 -9.72 2.93
CA VAL A 32 -7.66 -10.03 4.35
C VAL A 32 -6.18 -9.98 4.73
N PRO A 33 -5.26 -10.73 4.08
CA PRO A 33 -3.82 -10.64 4.38
C PRO A 33 -3.24 -9.26 4.09
N ALA A 34 -3.75 -8.54 3.09
CA ALA A 34 -3.33 -7.15 2.85
C ALA A 34 -3.69 -6.24 4.04
N LEU A 35 -4.94 -6.30 4.51
CA LEU A 35 -5.39 -5.52 5.68
C LEU A 35 -4.65 -5.93 6.97
N GLY A 36 -4.40 -7.22 7.17
CA GLY A 36 -3.65 -7.71 8.32
C GLY A 36 -2.21 -7.19 8.35
N LEU A 37 -1.51 -7.24 7.20
CA LEU A 37 -0.17 -6.69 7.06
C LEU A 37 -0.15 -5.18 7.33
N SER A 38 -1.05 -4.43 6.69
CA SER A 38 -1.13 -2.99 6.87
C SER A 38 -1.47 -2.60 8.31
N SER A 39 -2.37 -3.32 8.96
CA SER A 39 -2.72 -3.08 10.36
C SER A 39 -1.53 -3.34 11.28
N THR A 40 -0.80 -4.44 11.05
CA THR A 40 0.39 -4.79 11.83
C THR A 40 1.46 -3.69 11.74
N ILE A 41 1.70 -3.17 10.54
CA ILE A 41 2.63 -2.06 10.31
C ILE A 41 2.14 -0.78 11.01
N ALA A 42 0.85 -0.45 10.89
CA ALA A 42 0.28 0.75 11.51
C ALA A 42 0.38 0.71 13.04
N PHE A 43 0.03 -0.40 13.68
CA PHE A 43 0.15 -0.56 15.13
C PHE A 43 1.61 -0.61 15.59
N GLY A 44 2.50 -1.26 14.82
CA GLY A 44 3.94 -1.26 15.11
C GLY A 44 4.53 0.15 15.06
N TYR A 45 4.13 0.95 14.07
CA TYR A 45 4.53 2.34 13.94
C TYR A 45 3.98 3.20 15.09
N TRP A 46 2.70 3.03 15.45
CA TRP A 46 2.12 3.70 16.62
C TRP A 46 2.93 3.42 17.88
N PHE A 47 3.21 2.14 18.16
CA PHE A 47 3.98 1.74 19.33
C PHE A 47 5.37 2.37 19.34
N TRP A 48 6.05 2.38 18.18
CA TRP A 48 7.35 3.01 18.04
C TRP A 48 7.31 4.51 18.33
N VAL A 49 6.29 5.23 17.82
CA VAL A 49 6.13 6.67 18.07
C VAL A 49 5.93 6.98 19.56
N GLU A 50 5.07 6.22 20.25
CA GLU A 50 4.85 6.38 21.70
C GLU A 50 6.11 6.05 22.51
N LYS A 51 6.89 5.04 22.08
CA LYS A 51 8.20 4.73 22.69
C LYS A 51 9.23 5.84 22.48
N CYS A 52 9.26 6.45 21.31
CA CYS A 52 10.10 7.62 21.06
C CYS A 52 9.72 8.79 21.97
N PHE A 53 8.42 9.02 22.18
CA PHE A 53 7.97 10.05 23.11
C PHE A 53 8.36 9.76 24.56
N GLU A 54 8.22 8.50 25.00
CA GLU A 54 8.62 8.06 26.35
C GLU A 54 10.11 8.29 26.61
N HIS A 55 10.97 8.04 25.61
CA HIS A 55 12.42 8.15 25.75
C HIS A 55 12.96 9.57 25.52
N ASN A 56 12.42 10.28 24.52
CA ASN A 56 12.97 11.56 24.07
C ASN A 56 12.21 12.76 24.67
N GLY A 57 10.97 12.57 25.11
CA GLY A 57 10.09 13.62 25.60
C GLY A 57 9.42 14.47 24.50
N TRP A 58 9.64 14.14 23.23
CA TRP A 58 9.06 14.84 22.06
C TRP A 58 8.67 13.85 20.95
N TYR A 59 7.66 14.19 20.16
CA TYR A 59 7.21 13.34 19.05
C TYR A 59 8.04 13.56 17.79
N PRO A 60 8.38 12.51 17.02
CA PRO A 60 9.13 12.65 15.75
C PRO A 60 8.47 13.60 14.74
N TYR A 61 7.15 13.75 14.80
CA TYR A 61 6.38 14.65 13.95
C TYR A 61 5.59 15.64 14.82
N PRO A 62 5.80 16.96 14.65
CA PRO A 62 5.15 18.00 15.46
C PRO A 62 3.61 17.95 15.44
N ILE A 63 3.00 17.38 14.40
CA ILE A 63 1.54 17.24 14.30
C ILE A 63 0.97 16.40 15.45
N PHE A 64 1.73 15.44 15.99
CA PHE A 64 1.29 14.62 17.12
C PHE A 64 1.24 15.40 18.44
N GLU A 65 2.00 16.48 18.58
CA GLU A 65 1.93 17.39 19.73
C GLU A 65 0.79 18.39 19.60
N GLN A 66 0.46 18.79 18.37
CA GLN A 66 -0.60 19.75 18.08
C GLN A 66 -2.01 19.17 18.24
N VAL A 67 -2.15 17.84 18.26
CA VAL A 67 -3.44 17.17 18.39
C VAL A 67 -3.52 16.34 19.68
N PRO A 68 -4.66 16.36 20.41
CA PRO A 68 -4.84 15.53 21.60
C PRO A 68 -4.88 14.04 21.21
N PHE A 69 -4.84 13.14 22.20
CA PHE A 69 -4.86 11.68 21.99
C PHE A 69 -5.97 11.22 21.02
N GLU A 70 -7.19 11.73 21.19
CA GLU A 70 -8.32 11.44 20.30
C GLU A 70 -8.04 11.86 18.85
N GLY A 71 -7.37 13.01 18.65
CA GLY A 71 -6.93 13.48 17.34
C GLY A 71 -5.89 12.56 16.70
N ARG A 72 -5.00 11.97 17.49
CA ARG A 72 -4.02 10.97 16.99
C ARG A 72 -4.72 9.70 16.55
N VAL A 73 -5.67 9.22 17.35
CA VAL A 73 -6.50 8.07 16.97
C VAL A 73 -7.23 8.38 15.65
N GLY A 74 -7.82 9.58 15.53
CA GLY A 74 -8.45 10.06 14.31
C GLY A 74 -7.50 10.07 13.09
N LEU A 75 -6.27 10.54 13.25
CA LEU A 75 -5.27 10.56 12.17
C LEU A 75 -4.96 9.15 11.64
N PHE A 76 -4.76 8.18 12.54
CA PHE A 76 -4.47 6.80 12.14
C PHE A 76 -5.69 6.11 11.53
N VAL A 77 -6.88 6.31 12.10
CA VAL A 77 -8.14 5.76 11.56
C VAL A 77 -8.42 6.33 10.17
N LEU A 78 -8.31 7.65 9.99
CA LEU A 78 -8.51 8.29 8.69
C LEU A 78 -7.50 7.79 7.66
N SER A 79 -6.23 7.67 8.04
CA SER A 79 -5.18 7.12 7.17
C SER A 79 -5.48 5.67 6.75
N ALA A 80 -5.96 4.85 7.68
CA ALA A 80 -6.36 3.47 7.39
C ALA A 80 -7.55 3.43 6.41
N VAL A 81 -8.53 4.31 6.57
CA VAL A 81 -9.67 4.44 5.64
C VAL A 81 -9.21 4.87 4.24
N VAL A 82 -8.35 5.89 4.14
CA VAL A 82 -7.81 6.37 2.86
C VAL A 82 -7.04 5.27 2.15
N MET A 83 -6.22 4.52 2.88
CA MET A 83 -5.48 3.38 2.34
C MET A 83 -6.43 2.29 1.85
N ALA A 84 -7.40 1.85 2.67
CA ALA A 84 -8.36 0.83 2.28
C ALA A 84 -9.16 1.22 1.03
N PHE A 85 -9.59 2.48 0.96
CA PHE A 85 -10.28 3.02 -0.21
C PHE A 85 -9.39 3.05 -1.46
N SER A 86 -8.14 3.51 -1.32
CA SER A 86 -7.17 3.54 -2.41
C SER A 86 -6.91 2.13 -2.94
N THR A 87 -6.69 1.17 -2.04
CA THR A 87 -6.49 -0.23 -2.35
C THR A 87 -7.69 -0.84 -3.10
N ALA A 88 -8.91 -0.59 -2.62
CA ALA A 88 -10.13 -1.07 -3.30
C ALA A 88 -10.28 -0.47 -4.70
N THR A 89 -10.01 0.84 -4.83
CA THR A 89 -10.09 1.57 -6.11
C THR A 89 -9.07 1.06 -7.11
N LEU A 90 -7.81 0.86 -6.69
CA LEU A 90 -6.75 0.33 -7.55
C LEU A 90 -7.06 -1.09 -8.01
N LYS A 91 -7.58 -1.96 -7.13
CA LYS A 91 -8.00 -3.31 -7.49
C LYS A 91 -9.13 -3.29 -8.53
N TRP A 92 -10.12 -2.41 -8.33
CA TRP A 92 -11.22 -2.23 -9.26
C TRP A 92 -10.75 -1.72 -10.63
N LEU A 93 -9.90 -0.69 -10.66
CA LEU A 93 -9.31 -0.13 -11.88
C LEU A 93 -8.47 -1.17 -12.62
N TYR A 94 -7.62 -1.92 -11.93
CA TYR A 94 -6.81 -2.98 -12.52
C TYR A 94 -7.69 -4.04 -13.20
N GLY A 95 -8.76 -4.50 -12.54
CA GLY A 95 -9.73 -5.43 -13.12
C GLY A 95 -10.44 -4.86 -14.35
N ARG A 96 -10.75 -3.55 -14.32
CA ARG A 96 -11.41 -2.85 -15.44
C ARG A 96 -10.51 -2.63 -16.66
N VAL A 97 -9.22 -2.37 -16.45
CA VAL A 97 -8.21 -2.16 -17.49
C VAL A 97 -7.79 -3.48 -18.13
N ASN A 98 -7.53 -4.50 -17.31
CA ASN A 98 -7.00 -5.78 -17.77
C ASN A 98 -8.08 -6.85 -18.08
N GLY A 99 -9.37 -6.52 -17.93
CA GLY A 99 -10.48 -7.42 -18.25
C GLY A 99 -10.64 -8.60 -17.30
N TYR A 100 -9.95 -8.62 -16.15
CA TYR A 100 -10.06 -9.67 -15.14
C TYR A 100 -11.33 -9.47 -14.30
N GLY A 101 -12.45 -10.01 -14.82
CA GLY A 101 -13.77 -10.06 -14.15
C GLY A 101 -14.19 -11.46 -13.68
N THR A 102 -13.35 -12.48 -13.84
CA THR A 102 -13.69 -13.87 -13.49
C THR A 102 -12.84 -14.37 -12.33
N LYS A 103 -13.45 -15.21 -11.49
CA LYS A 103 -12.89 -15.89 -10.33
C LYS A 103 -11.76 -16.87 -10.71
N THR A 104 -10.71 -16.39 -11.36
CA THR A 104 -9.56 -17.22 -11.70
C THR A 104 -8.47 -16.87 -10.70
N ALA A 105 -8.22 -17.79 -9.77
CA ALA A 105 -7.04 -17.72 -8.92
C ALA A 105 -5.81 -17.52 -9.81
N ALA A 106 -4.98 -16.53 -9.47
CA ALA A 106 -3.72 -16.30 -10.15
C ALA A 106 -2.82 -17.52 -9.91
N GLN A 107 -2.92 -18.52 -10.79
CA GLN A 107 -2.10 -19.70 -10.74
C GLN A 107 -0.83 -19.40 -11.53
N SER A 108 0.26 -19.13 -10.82
CA SER A 108 1.61 -19.14 -11.38
C SER A 108 1.79 -20.49 -12.08
N ARG A 109 1.75 -20.54 -13.42
CA ARG A 109 1.93 -21.79 -14.18
C ARG A 109 3.41 -22.19 -14.10
N PRO A 110 3.80 -23.19 -13.30
CA PRO A 110 5.16 -23.69 -13.27
C PRO A 110 5.28 -24.68 -14.43
N GLY A 111 5.64 -24.21 -15.62
CA GLY A 111 5.66 -25.10 -16.79
C GLY A 111 6.34 -24.60 -18.05
N ALA A 112 6.83 -23.36 -18.09
CA ALA A 112 7.49 -22.81 -19.29
C ALA A 112 9.02 -23.04 -19.32
N VAL A 113 9.56 -23.96 -18.51
CA VAL A 113 11.02 -24.19 -18.41
C VAL A 113 11.45 -25.61 -18.86
N GLN A 114 10.53 -26.50 -19.24
CA GLN A 114 10.87 -27.89 -19.62
C GLN A 114 10.38 -28.34 -20.99
N GLN A 115 10.28 -27.44 -21.97
CA GLN A 115 10.17 -27.85 -23.38
C GLN A 115 11.30 -27.23 -24.19
N ASN A 116 12.52 -27.69 -23.94
CA ASN A 116 13.61 -27.72 -24.92
C ASN A 116 14.82 -28.46 -24.32
N GLY A 117 14.98 -29.73 -24.68
CA GLY A 117 16.22 -30.48 -24.45
C GLY A 117 16.00 -31.81 -23.74
N GLY A 118 15.76 -32.88 -24.51
CA GLY A 118 15.75 -34.23 -23.95
C GLY A 118 15.30 -35.31 -24.92
N LEU A 119 16.17 -35.59 -25.91
CA LEU A 119 16.35 -36.85 -26.68
C LEU A 119 15.16 -37.37 -27.51
#